data_AF-A0A7C5EXR7-F1
#
_entry.id   AF-A0A7C5EXR7-F1
#
_cell.length_a   1.000
_cell.length_b   1.000
_cell.length_c   1.000
_cell.angle_alpha   90.00
_cell.angle_beta   90.00
_cell.angle_gamma   90.00
#
_symmetry.space_group_name_H-M   'P 1'
#
loop_
_entity.id
_entity.type
_entity.pdbx_description
1 polymer ?
#
loop_
_entity_poly.entity_id
_entity_poly.type
_entity_poly.pdbx_seq_one_letter_code
_entity_poly.pdbx_strand_id
1 'polypeptide(L)'
;MGTSNRSGAVRPHGQPAGTKAQPASPTAVEYFDNNGNLREELVDAEAETEGKKLAEAKLRHTQLRRYYEDVLNLRRRLEHECANQPGSNEEEVFRKLRPEFKMLRAKAYYAHKRSSKIFPDAFKDFIERHVHSVQTAAQFRAFCQHFQAVVAFHRVYAKDSE
;
A
#
# COMPACT_ATOMS: atom_id res chain seq x y z
N MET A 1 6.12 -65.80 28.01
CA MET A 1 4.82 -65.24 28.46
C MET A 1 5.13 -63.88 29.07
N GLY A 2 4.82 -62.71 28.54
CA GLY A 2 3.82 -62.27 27.56
C GLY A 2 3.38 -60.90 28.08
N THR A 3 4.06 -59.84 27.63
CA THR A 3 4.01 -58.48 28.17
C THR A 3 2.67 -57.78 27.89
N SER A 4 2.05 -57.22 28.93
CA SER A 4 0.83 -56.39 28.88
C SER A 4 1.00 -55.21 27.92
N ASN A 5 0.17 -55.19 26.86
CA ASN A 5 0.17 -54.15 25.86
C ASN A 5 -0.99 -53.17 26.11
N ARG A 6 -0.67 -51.88 26.02
CA ARG A 6 -1.54 -50.71 26.20
C ARG A 6 -2.76 -50.76 25.27
N SER A 7 -3.94 -50.53 25.85
CA SER A 7 -5.15 -50.11 25.12
C SER A 7 -4.93 -48.73 24.49
N GLY A 8 -4.56 -48.70 23.21
CA GLY A 8 -4.59 -47.51 22.38
C GLY A 8 -6.00 -47.29 21.83
N ALA A 9 -6.70 -46.30 22.37
CA ALA A 9 -7.97 -45.83 21.80
C ALA A 9 -7.69 -45.02 20.52
N VAL A 10 -7.96 -45.62 19.36
CA VAL A 10 -7.97 -44.92 18.07
C VAL A 10 -9.35 -44.28 17.90
N ARG A 11 -9.42 -42.94 17.90
CA ARG A 11 -10.60 -42.20 17.45
C ARG A 11 -10.35 -41.74 16.01
N PRO A 12 -11.30 -41.95 15.08
CA PRO A 12 -11.21 -41.39 13.74
C PRO A 12 -11.69 -39.94 13.78
N HIS A 13 -10.84 -39.01 13.37
CA HIS A 13 -11.31 -37.69 12.98
C HIS A 13 -10.54 -37.24 11.74
N GLY A 14 -11.09 -37.62 10.58
CA GLY A 14 -10.89 -36.83 9.39
C GLY A 14 -11.57 -35.49 9.59
N GLN A 15 -10.79 -34.41 9.55
CA GLN A 15 -11.30 -33.10 9.20
C GLN A 15 -10.53 -32.58 8.00
N PRO A 16 -11.25 -32.04 7.00
CA PRO A 16 -10.73 -31.74 5.69
C PRO A 16 -9.82 -30.52 5.73
N ALA A 17 -8.93 -30.48 4.74
CA ALA A 17 -8.06 -29.37 4.43
C ALA A 17 -8.80 -28.03 4.57
N GLY A 18 -8.40 -27.24 5.57
CA GLY A 18 -8.72 -25.82 5.61
C GLY A 18 -8.08 -25.18 4.39
N THR A 19 -8.88 -24.96 3.37
CA THR A 19 -8.58 -24.12 2.22
C THR A 19 -8.13 -22.78 2.77
N LYS A 20 -6.81 -22.54 2.78
CA LYS A 20 -6.27 -21.21 3.05
C LYS A 20 -6.89 -20.30 2.01
N ALA A 21 -7.84 -19.47 2.45
CA ALA A 21 -8.37 -18.40 1.63
C ALA A 21 -7.17 -17.60 1.13
N GLN A 22 -6.94 -17.68 -0.18
CA GLN A 22 -6.00 -16.82 -0.85
C GLN A 22 -6.44 -15.38 -0.52
N PRO A 23 -5.54 -14.50 -0.05
CA PRO A 23 -5.93 -13.12 0.21
C PRO A 23 -6.44 -12.55 -1.11
N ALA A 24 -7.68 -12.06 -1.10
CA ALA A 24 -8.30 -11.40 -2.24
C ALA A 24 -7.30 -10.38 -2.80
N SER A 25 -6.95 -10.53 -4.08
CA SER A 25 -6.03 -9.61 -4.73
C SER A 25 -6.52 -8.18 -4.49
N PRO A 26 -5.64 -7.26 -4.03
CA PRO A 26 -6.04 -5.88 -3.80
C PRO A 26 -6.60 -5.31 -5.10
N THR A 27 -7.80 -4.72 -5.05
CA THR A 27 -8.43 -4.07 -6.20
C THR A 27 -7.45 -3.07 -6.80
N ALA A 28 -7.10 -3.26 -8.07
CA ALA A 28 -6.21 -2.36 -8.78
C ALA A 28 -6.86 -0.99 -8.92
N VAL A 29 -6.09 0.06 -8.65
CA VAL A 29 -6.51 1.46 -8.77
C VAL A 29 -6.27 1.92 -10.19
N GLU A 30 -7.32 2.41 -10.83
CA GLU A 30 -7.25 3.03 -12.15
C GLU A 30 -6.96 4.52 -11.99
N TYR A 31 -5.78 4.94 -12.46
CA TYR A 31 -5.31 6.32 -12.34
C TYR A 31 -5.74 7.22 -13.50
N PHE A 32 -6.01 6.63 -14.66
CA PHE A 32 -6.26 7.36 -15.90
C PHE A 32 -7.66 7.06 -16.41
N ASP A 33 -8.32 8.08 -16.96
CA ASP A 33 -9.58 7.93 -17.70
C ASP A 33 -9.36 7.25 -19.05
N ASN A 34 -10.47 6.90 -19.72
CA ASN A 34 -10.46 6.37 -21.09
C ASN A 34 -9.73 7.28 -22.10
N ASN A 35 -9.54 8.56 -21.75
CA ASN A 35 -8.85 9.56 -22.57
C ASN A 35 -7.35 9.68 -22.26
N GLY A 36 -6.82 8.89 -21.32
CA GLY A 36 -5.41 8.94 -20.90
C GLY A 36 -5.06 10.11 -19.97
N ASN A 37 -6.05 10.88 -19.53
CA ASN A 37 -5.89 11.95 -18.54
C ASN A 37 -5.96 11.40 -17.12
N LEU A 38 -5.32 12.08 -16.17
CA LEU A 38 -5.47 11.76 -14.75
C LEU A 38 -6.93 11.97 -14.33
N ARG A 39 -7.50 10.98 -13.65
CA ARG A 39 -8.86 11.09 -13.07
C ARG A 39 -8.90 12.21 -12.04
N GLU A 40 -9.69 13.25 -12.32
CA GLU A 40 -9.86 14.39 -11.40
C GLU A 40 -10.41 13.92 -10.04
N GLU A 41 -11.34 12.97 -10.07
CA GLU A 41 -11.92 12.35 -8.88
C GLU A 41 -10.86 11.72 -7.96
N LEU A 42 -9.76 11.23 -8.55
CA LEU A 42 -8.68 10.60 -7.80
C LEU A 42 -8.00 11.60 -6.86
N VAL A 43 -7.79 12.85 -7.29
CA VAL A 43 -7.10 13.87 -6.48
C VAL A 43 -8.05 14.72 -5.65
N ASP A 44 -9.36 14.59 -5.85
CA ASP A 44 -10.40 15.33 -5.13
C ASP A 44 -11.24 14.39 -4.26
N ALA A 45 -12.42 13.95 -4.71
CA ALA A 45 -13.37 13.17 -3.93
C ALA A 45 -12.82 11.83 -3.37
N GLU A 46 -12.04 11.07 -4.15
CA GLU A 46 -11.44 9.83 -3.68
C GLU A 46 -10.32 10.09 -2.67
N ALA A 47 -9.47 11.10 -2.92
CA ALA A 47 -8.42 11.49 -1.99
C ALA A 47 -8.99 12.01 -0.67
N GLU A 48 -10.10 12.74 -0.72
CA GLU A 48 -10.84 13.21 0.45
C GLU A 48 -11.38 12.05 1.27
N THR A 49 -12.06 11.10 0.61
CA THR A 49 -12.63 9.91 1.24
C THR A 49 -11.55 9.07 1.92
N GLU A 50 -10.43 8.83 1.24
CA GLU A 50 -9.28 8.10 1.80
C GLU A 50 -8.61 8.88 2.94
N GLY A 51 -8.40 10.20 2.78
CA GLY A 51 -7.83 11.05 3.81
C GLY A 51 -8.67 11.05 5.10
N LYS A 52 -9.99 11.14 4.96
CA LYS A 52 -10.95 11.05 6.06
C LYS A 52 -10.94 9.68 6.72
N LYS A 53 -10.99 8.59 5.93
CA LYS A 53 -10.92 7.22 6.43
C LYS A 53 -9.65 6.97 7.25
N LEU A 54 -8.51 7.51 6.82
CA LEU A 54 -7.24 7.42 7.55
C LEU A 54 -7.25 8.24 8.85
N ALA A 55 -7.92 9.39 8.85
CA ALA A 55 -8.10 10.22 10.05
C ALA A 55 -9.01 9.51 11.09
N GLU A 56 -10.14 8.97 10.65
CA GLU A 56 -11.07 8.18 11.48
C GLU A 56 -10.41 6.92 12.05
N ALA A 57 -9.51 6.30 11.27
CA ALA A 57 -8.67 5.19 11.72
C ALA A 57 -7.58 5.60 12.72
N LYS A 58 -7.55 6.87 13.15
CA LYS A 58 -6.59 7.46 14.10
C LYS A 58 -5.13 7.32 13.66
N LEU A 59 -4.88 7.31 12.35
CA LEU A 59 -3.52 7.33 11.80
C LEU A 59 -2.86 8.67 12.17
N ARG A 60 -1.70 8.59 12.83
CA ARG A 60 -0.93 9.81 13.14
C ARG A 60 -0.40 10.43 11.86
N HIS A 61 -0.58 11.75 11.73
CA HIS A 61 -0.05 12.53 10.61
C HIS A 61 1.46 12.32 10.40
N THR A 62 2.24 12.12 11.48
CA THR A 62 3.67 11.84 11.38
C THR A 62 3.99 10.50 10.70
N GLN A 63 3.16 9.48 10.85
CA GLN A 63 3.34 8.20 10.16
C GLN A 63 3.01 8.34 8.67
N LEU A 64 1.88 8.98 8.37
CA LEU A 64 1.46 9.26 6.99
C LEU A 64 2.53 10.06 6.23
N ARG A 65 3.00 11.15 6.85
CA ARG A 65 4.04 12.02 6.30
C ARG A 65 5.34 11.29 6.01
N ARG A 66 5.79 10.38 6.89
CA ARG A 66 7.03 9.62 6.66
C ARG A 66 6.97 8.75 5.40
N TYR A 67 5.84 8.09 5.15
CA TYR A 67 5.66 7.31 3.92
C TYR A 67 5.55 8.21 2.69
N TYR A 68 4.88 9.34 2.81
CA TYR A 68 4.82 10.33 1.74
C TYR A 68 6.22 10.89 1.40
N GLU A 69 7.06 11.16 2.40
CA GLU A 69 8.44 11.60 2.19
C GLU A 69 9.29 10.55 1.47
N ASP A 70 9.12 9.25 1.78
CA ASP A 70 9.78 8.17 1.03
C ASP A 70 9.39 8.20 -0.46
N VAL A 71 8.11 8.38 -0.76
CA VAL A 71 7.59 8.47 -2.13
C VAL A 71 8.12 9.72 -2.85
N LEU A 72 8.16 10.86 -2.16
CA LEU A 72 8.74 12.09 -2.71
C LEU A 72 10.22 11.95 -3.01
N ASN A 73 10.98 11.25 -2.16
CA ASN A 73 12.39 11.00 -2.40
C ASN A 73 12.60 10.13 -3.65
N LEU A 74 11.76 9.11 -3.86
CA LEU A 74 11.76 8.31 -5.09
C LEU A 74 11.42 9.15 -6.32
N ARG A 75 10.44 10.05 -6.21
CA ARG A 75 10.08 10.98 -7.29
C ARG A 75 11.24 11.91 -7.65
N ARG A 76 11.91 12.50 -6.66
CA ARG A 76 13.08 13.36 -6.89
C ARG A 76 14.23 12.60 -7.56
N ARG A 77 14.46 11.33 -7.17
CA ARG A 77 15.44 10.46 -7.82
C ARG A 77 15.08 10.19 -9.28
N LEU A 78 13.82 9.88 -9.56
CA LEU A 78 13.32 9.70 -10.93
C LEU A 78 13.58 10.95 -11.78
N GLU A 79 13.19 12.12 -11.28
CA GLU A 79 13.40 13.41 -11.97
C GLU A 79 14.90 13.70 -12.20
N HIS A 80 15.73 13.46 -11.20
CA HIS A 80 17.18 13.67 -11.29
C HIS A 80 17.86 12.70 -12.27
N GLU A 81 17.50 11.41 -12.26
CA GLU A 81 18.06 10.44 -13.20
C GLU A 81 17.63 10.73 -14.65
N CYS A 82 16.39 11.19 -14.85
CA CYS A 82 15.93 11.61 -16.18
C CYS A 82 16.65 12.88 -16.66
N ALA A 83 16.91 13.84 -15.77
CA ALA A 83 17.59 15.09 -16.14
C ALA A 83 19.08 14.89 -16.48
N ASN A 84 19.76 13.95 -15.82
CA ASN A 84 21.19 13.72 -16.00
C ASN A 84 21.55 12.76 -17.14
N GLN A 85 20.57 12.09 -17.74
CA GLN A 85 20.79 11.16 -18.84
C GLN A 85 20.05 11.64 -20.09
N PRO A 86 20.68 12.45 -20.95
CA PRO A 86 20.06 12.87 -22.20
C PRO A 86 19.75 11.64 -23.07
N GLY A 87 18.45 11.42 -23.34
CA GLY A 87 17.95 10.26 -24.08
C GLY A 87 17.41 9.11 -23.22
N SER A 88 17.49 9.19 -21.88
CA SER A 88 16.87 8.18 -21.02
C SER A 88 15.35 8.26 -21.07
N ASN A 89 14.74 7.10 -21.27
CA ASN A 89 13.29 6.94 -21.16
C ASN A 89 12.91 6.88 -19.68
N GLU A 90 11.99 7.77 -19.26
CA GLU A 90 11.49 7.84 -17.88
C GLU A 90 11.00 6.48 -17.38
N GLU A 91 10.40 5.67 -18.26
CA GLU A 91 9.91 4.34 -17.92
C GLU A 91 11.04 3.37 -17.55
N GLU A 92 12.20 3.47 -18.20
CA GLU A 92 13.36 2.64 -17.89
C GLU A 92 14.00 3.02 -16.56
N VAL A 93 14.06 4.31 -16.27
CA VAL A 93 14.51 4.83 -14.98
C VAL A 93 13.56 4.36 -13.88
N PHE A 94 12.25 4.52 -14.08
CA PHE A 94 11.26 4.04 -13.13
C PHE A 94 11.33 2.52 -12.94
N ARG A 95 11.55 1.73 -14.00
CA ARG A 95 11.72 0.27 -13.88
C ARG A 95 12.85 -0.11 -12.92
N LYS A 96 13.93 0.68 -12.84
CA LYS A 96 15.03 0.49 -11.88
C LYS A 96 14.63 0.90 -10.45
N LEU A 97 13.82 1.94 -10.29
CA LEU A 97 13.33 2.43 -8.99
C LEU A 97 12.11 1.64 -8.45
N ARG A 98 11.38 0.93 -9.32
CA ARG A 98 10.16 0.20 -8.98
C ARG A 98 10.35 -0.83 -7.85
N PRO A 99 11.47 -1.58 -7.74
CA PRO A 99 11.71 -2.44 -6.59
C PRO A 99 11.75 -1.67 -5.25
N GLU A 100 12.36 -0.49 -5.22
CA GLU A 100 12.41 0.36 -4.02
C GLU A 100 11.02 0.90 -3.68
N PHE A 101 10.25 1.30 -4.69
CA PHE A 101 8.83 1.63 -4.50
C PHE A 101 8.03 0.45 -3.94
N LYS A 102 8.26 -0.77 -4.41
CA LYS A 102 7.61 -1.98 -3.88
C LYS A 102 7.99 -2.31 -2.44
N MET A 103 9.12 -1.82 -1.94
CA MET A 103 9.50 -1.98 -0.52
C MET A 103 8.55 -1.25 0.44
N LEU A 104 7.79 -0.26 -0.03
CA LEU A 104 6.75 0.37 0.78
C LEU A 104 5.72 -0.65 1.29
N ARG A 105 5.38 -1.65 0.47
CA ARG A 105 4.49 -2.75 0.90
C ARG A 105 5.11 -3.54 2.05
N ALA A 106 6.37 -3.97 1.93
CA ALA A 106 7.05 -4.71 2.99
C ALA A 106 7.14 -3.90 4.29
N LYS A 107 7.45 -2.60 4.18
CA LYS A 107 7.49 -1.65 5.30
C LYS A 107 6.13 -1.52 5.99
N ALA A 108 5.04 -1.41 5.21
CA ALA A 108 3.68 -1.32 5.72
C ALA A 108 3.26 -2.59 6.48
N TYR A 109 3.54 -3.76 5.93
CA TYR A 109 3.27 -5.05 6.60
C TYR A 109 4.01 -5.19 7.94
N TYR A 110 5.29 -4.79 7.97
CA TYR A 110 6.06 -4.84 9.20
C TYR A 110 5.56 -3.83 10.25
N ALA A 111 5.26 -2.60 9.83
CA ALA A 111 4.74 -1.55 10.71
C ALA A 111 3.37 -1.94 11.31
N HIS A 112 2.48 -2.50 10.50
CA HIS A 112 1.20 -3.05 10.94
C HIS A 112 1.37 -4.17 11.97
N LYS A 113 2.18 -5.18 11.64
CA LYS A 113 2.44 -6.31 12.54
C LYS A 113 3.03 -5.86 13.88
N ARG A 114 3.86 -4.80 13.87
CA ARG A 114 4.44 -4.23 15.09
C ARG A 114 3.40 -3.52 15.95
N SER A 115 2.45 -2.80 15.34
CA SER A 115 1.35 -2.17 16.06
C SER A 115 0.21 -1.78 15.14
N SER A 116 -0.83 -2.61 15.09
CA SER A 116 -2.07 -2.34 14.35
C SER A 116 -2.84 -1.13 14.87
N LYS A 117 -2.60 -0.75 16.13
CA LYS A 117 -3.17 0.46 16.74
C LYS A 117 -2.53 1.75 16.20
N ILE A 118 -1.23 1.73 15.91
CA ILE A 118 -0.48 2.90 15.41
C ILE A 118 -0.50 2.94 13.89
N PHE A 119 -0.57 1.76 13.26
CA PHE A 119 -0.58 1.57 11.83
C PHE A 119 -1.84 0.75 11.46
N PRO A 120 -2.99 1.42 11.27
CA PRO A 120 -4.27 0.75 11.03
C PRO A 120 -4.30 0.01 9.69
N ASP A 121 -5.17 -1.00 9.58
CA ASP A 121 -5.42 -1.76 8.36
C ASP A 121 -5.72 -0.86 7.16
N ALA A 122 -6.51 0.20 7.37
CA ALA A 122 -6.83 1.19 6.33
C ALA A 122 -5.58 1.76 5.65
N PHE A 123 -4.52 2.06 6.42
CA PHE A 123 -3.29 2.60 5.84
C PHE A 123 -2.42 1.52 5.20
N LYS A 124 -2.39 0.32 5.78
CA LYS A 124 -1.72 -0.83 5.13
C LYS A 124 -2.33 -1.11 3.77
N ASP A 125 -3.65 -1.20 3.71
CA ASP A 125 -4.39 -1.59 2.52
C ASP A 125 -4.34 -0.49 1.46
N PHE A 126 -4.32 0.78 1.87
CA PHE A 126 -3.99 1.91 0.99
C PHE A 126 -2.63 1.69 0.31
N ILE A 127 -1.55 1.50 1.07
CA ILE A 127 -0.20 1.30 0.50
C ILE A 127 -0.16 0.04 -0.38
N GLU A 128 -0.77 -1.05 0.07
CA GLU A 128 -0.79 -2.31 -0.67
C GLU A 128 -1.50 -2.19 -2.04
N ARG A 129 -2.67 -1.56 -2.09
CA ARG A 129 -3.41 -1.33 -3.34
C ARG A 129 -2.59 -0.48 -4.31
N HIS A 130 -2.08 0.67 -3.87
CA HIS A 130 -1.37 1.57 -4.76
C HIS A 130 -0.03 0.98 -5.24
N VAL A 131 0.72 0.29 -4.35
CA VAL A 131 1.96 -0.41 -4.74
C VAL A 131 1.71 -1.54 -5.74
N HIS A 132 0.57 -2.22 -5.63
CA HIS A 132 0.18 -3.24 -6.60
C HIS A 132 -0.19 -2.63 -7.97
N SER A 133 -0.86 -1.48 -7.94
CA SER A 133 -1.44 -0.84 -9.12
C SER A 133 -0.43 -0.09 -9.97
N VAL A 134 0.59 0.52 -9.35
CA VAL A 134 1.62 1.28 -10.06
C VAL A 134 2.62 0.35 -10.74
N GLN A 135 2.56 0.33 -12.06
CA GLN A 135 3.43 -0.45 -12.92
C GLN A 135 4.32 0.41 -13.81
N THR A 136 3.87 1.61 -14.16
CA THR A 136 4.54 2.56 -15.06
C THR A 136 4.93 3.87 -14.38
N ALA A 137 5.83 4.63 -15.00
CA ALA A 137 6.26 5.94 -14.49
C ALA A 137 5.10 6.94 -14.43
N ALA A 138 4.21 6.92 -15.43
CA ALA A 138 3.01 7.76 -15.45
C ALA A 138 2.08 7.45 -14.27
N GLN A 139 1.82 6.17 -13.99
CA GLN A 139 1.03 5.74 -12.83
C GLN A 139 1.71 6.13 -11.51
N PHE A 140 3.04 6.10 -11.46
CA PHE A 140 3.78 6.55 -10.28
C PHE A 140 3.63 8.05 -10.03
N ARG A 141 3.67 8.89 -11.07
CA ARG A 141 3.40 10.33 -10.96
C ARG A 141 1.96 10.59 -10.49
N ALA A 142 0.99 9.88 -11.08
CA ALA A 142 -0.41 9.96 -10.68
C ALA A 142 -0.59 9.58 -9.20
N PHE A 143 0.06 8.49 -8.75
CA PHE A 143 0.08 8.11 -7.34
C PHE A 143 0.70 9.18 -6.45
N CYS A 144 1.79 9.84 -6.87
CA CYS A 144 2.39 10.92 -6.09
C CYS A 144 1.41 12.08 -5.87
N GLN A 145 0.64 12.45 -6.91
CA GLN A 145 -0.37 13.51 -6.82
C GLN A 145 -1.54 13.09 -5.93
N HIS A 146 -2.06 11.87 -6.12
CA HIS A 146 -3.10 11.32 -5.25
C HIS A 146 -2.66 11.27 -3.79
N PHE A 147 -1.46 10.77 -3.52
CA PHE A 147 -0.96 10.64 -2.15
C PHE A 147 -0.75 12.02 -1.50
N GLN A 148 -0.31 13.02 -2.27
CA GLN A 148 -0.24 14.39 -1.80
C GLN A 148 -1.62 14.94 -1.39
N ALA A 149 -2.66 14.70 -2.20
CA ALA A 149 -4.02 15.11 -1.89
C ALA A 149 -4.55 14.40 -0.62
N VAL A 150 -4.34 13.08 -0.51
CA VAL A 150 -4.71 12.29 0.69
C VAL A 150 -4.05 12.84 1.95
N VAL A 151 -2.76 13.19 1.89
CA VAL A 151 -2.03 13.81 3.03
C VAL A 151 -2.66 15.16 3.40
N ALA A 152 -3.04 15.97 2.42
CA ALA A 152 -3.66 17.26 2.64
C ALA A 152 -5.03 17.11 3.32
N PHE A 153 -5.92 16.27 2.79
CA PHE A 153 -7.24 16.00 3.37
C PHE A 153 -7.14 15.34 4.74
N HIS A 154 -6.23 14.36 4.92
CA HIS A 154 -5.96 13.76 6.23
C HIS A 154 -5.63 14.82 7.28
N ARG A 155 -4.80 15.81 6.93
CA ARG A 155 -4.41 16.88 7.86
C ARG A 155 -5.58 17.78 8.26
N VAL A 156 -6.58 17.95 7.41
CA VAL A 156 -7.81 18.69 7.73
C VAL A 156 -8.60 17.89 8.77
N TYR A 157 -8.96 16.65 8.44
CA TYR A 157 -9.83 15.81 9.27
C TYR A 157 -9.17 15.28 10.56
N ALA A 158 -7.86 15.13 10.58
CA ALA A 158 -7.13 14.71 11.79
C ALA A 158 -7.08 15.80 12.87
N LYS A 159 -7.19 17.08 12.49
CA LYS A 159 -7.26 18.20 13.45
C LYS A 159 -8.63 18.33 14.09
N ASP A 160 -9.69 17.95 13.39
CA ASP A 160 -11.06 17.95 13.94
C ASP A 160 -11.29 16.80 14.94
N SER A 161 -10.31 15.89 15.10
CA SER A 161 -10.37 14.74 16.02
C SER A 161 -9.52 14.89 17.28
N GLU A 162 -8.87 16.05 17.50
CA GLU A 162 -8.19 16.43 18.76
C GLU A 162 -9.12 17.21 19.69
#